data_AF-A0A831XXA6-F1
#
_entry.id   AF-A0A831XXA6-F1
#
_cell.length_a   1.000
_cell.length_b   1.000
_cell.length_c   1.000
_cell.angle_alpha   90.00
_cell.angle_beta   90.00
_cell.angle_gamma   90.00
#
_symmetry.space_group_name_H-M   'P 1'
#
loop_
_entity.id
_entity.type
_entity.pdbx_description
1 polymer ?
#
loop_
_entity_poly.entity_id
_entity_poly.type
_entity_poly.pdbx_seq_one_letter_code
_entity_poly.pdbx_strand_id
1 'polypeptide(L)'
;MRMPEGVGTGYVSILKEGLAYAAWLSVHGSGDQQRLAAEFVEYILERARKEGEEVYEKAKEVMARGRAVGSLRLADVRGVEVDVGGKKHAVDVVGGGARFDKGRGGKTLLRIAITAEVDGVRREYVMAFSRRGSDNAAVGYAVARADAPGGREADAERLAALVEALTGKRPRVHRMKNGEMVIVCGREHLDGLARYAELADAIARWLEETGRRQDAG
;
A
#
# COMPACT_ATOMS: atom_id res chain seq x y z
N MET A 1 20.82 23.20 3.73
CA MET A 1 20.05 23.85 2.65
C MET A 1 20.88 25.04 2.18
N ARG A 2 21.40 25.03 0.95
CA ARG A 2 22.04 26.23 0.38
C ARG A 2 20.90 27.15 -0.07
N MET A 3 20.87 28.36 0.45
CA MET A 3 19.99 29.38 -0.13
C MET A 3 20.48 29.67 -1.54
N PRO A 4 19.59 29.72 -2.55
CA PRO A 4 19.97 30.18 -3.87
C PRO A 4 20.43 31.64 -3.77
N GLU A 5 21.63 31.93 -4.26
CA GLU A 5 22.12 33.31 -4.39
C GLU A 5 21.45 33.94 -5.61
N GLY A 6 20.36 34.68 -5.36
CA GLY A 6 19.64 35.40 -6.40
C GLY A 6 18.38 36.10 -5.86
N VAL A 7 18.13 37.33 -6.33
CA VAL A 7 17.02 38.22 -5.91
C VAL A 7 15.70 37.82 -6.60
N GLY A 8 15.41 36.52 -6.68
CA GLY A 8 14.23 35.97 -7.36
C GLY A 8 13.35 35.16 -6.41
N THR A 9 12.04 35.15 -6.66
CA THR A 9 11.09 34.32 -5.91
C THR A 9 11.38 32.85 -6.17
N GLY A 10 11.95 32.15 -5.19
CA GLY A 10 12.21 30.71 -5.26
C GLY A 10 10.93 29.91 -4.98
N TYR A 11 10.64 28.91 -5.82
CA TYR A 11 9.54 27.98 -5.61
C TYR A 11 10.07 26.60 -5.23
N VAL A 12 9.43 25.97 -4.24
CA VAL A 12 9.68 24.56 -3.88
C VAL A 12 8.48 23.75 -4.32
N SER A 13 8.71 22.75 -5.17
CA SER A 13 7.67 21.79 -5.56
C SER A 13 7.71 20.58 -4.62
N ILE A 14 6.58 20.28 -3.98
CA ILE A 14 6.42 19.13 -3.09
C ILE A 14 5.43 18.18 -3.76
N LEU A 15 5.89 16.98 -4.08
CA LEU A 15 5.03 15.92 -4.61
C LEU A 15 4.14 15.36 -3.50
N LYS A 16 3.02 14.72 -3.89
CA LYS A 16 2.06 14.12 -2.95
C LYS A 16 2.75 13.11 -2.02
N GLU A 17 3.65 12.32 -2.56
CA GLU A 17 4.43 11.32 -1.82
C GLU A 17 5.36 11.98 -0.80
N GLY A 18 5.98 13.11 -1.16
CA GLY A 18 6.82 13.89 -0.23
C GLY A 18 6.00 14.47 0.92
N LEU A 19 4.79 14.95 0.63
CA LEU A 19 3.88 15.46 1.66
C LEU A 19 3.37 14.34 2.58
N ALA A 20 3.04 13.18 2.03
CA ALA A 20 2.66 12.00 2.80
C ALA A 20 3.82 11.53 3.70
N TYR A 21 5.06 11.55 3.20
CA TYR A 21 6.23 11.19 3.99
C TYR A 21 6.51 12.18 5.12
N ALA A 22 6.37 13.49 4.88
CA ALA A 22 6.44 14.49 5.96
C ALA A 22 5.36 14.25 7.02
N ALA A 23 4.13 13.89 6.61
CA ALA A 23 3.08 13.53 7.54
C ALA A 23 3.39 12.25 8.33
N TRP A 24 3.98 11.24 7.70
CA TRP A 24 4.46 10.06 8.40
C TRP A 24 5.54 10.41 9.45
N LEU A 25 6.53 11.21 9.07
CA LEU A 25 7.58 11.69 9.97
C LEU A 25 7.02 12.51 11.15
N SER A 26 5.92 13.23 10.97
CA SER A 26 5.28 13.97 12.07
C SER A 26 4.77 13.06 13.20
N VAL A 27 4.50 11.78 12.91
CA VAL A 27 4.01 10.79 13.88
C VAL A 27 5.11 9.81 14.27
N HIS A 28 5.92 9.35 13.32
CA HIS A 28 6.87 8.25 13.50
C HIS A 28 8.35 8.68 13.45
N GLY A 29 8.62 9.95 13.14
CA GLY A 29 9.98 10.51 13.20
C GLY A 29 10.53 10.53 14.63
N SER A 30 11.80 10.89 14.77
CA SER A 30 12.47 10.98 16.07
C SER A 30 13.10 12.34 16.32
N GLY A 31 13.07 12.80 17.58
CA GLY A 31 13.69 14.05 18.02
C GLY A 31 13.21 15.27 17.22
N ASP A 32 14.15 16.13 16.83
CA ASP A 32 13.85 17.33 16.06
C ASP A 32 13.21 17.04 14.70
N GLN A 33 13.47 15.88 14.09
CA GLN A 33 12.87 15.54 12.80
C GLN A 33 11.35 15.42 12.91
N GLN A 34 10.85 14.79 13.97
CA GLN A 34 9.41 14.64 14.21
C GLN A 34 8.76 16.01 14.40
N ARG A 35 9.36 16.84 15.26
CA ARG A 35 8.87 18.18 15.58
C ARG A 35 8.83 19.07 14.35
N LEU A 36 9.91 19.14 13.59
CA LEU A 36 9.98 19.95 12.37
C LEU A 36 9.02 19.45 11.29
N ALA A 37 8.84 18.12 11.17
CA ALA A 37 7.86 17.56 10.24
C ALA A 37 6.42 17.90 10.63
N ALA A 38 6.10 17.88 11.93
CA ALA A 38 4.80 18.30 12.44
C ALA A 38 4.53 19.79 12.17
N GLU A 39 5.48 20.68 12.51
CA GLU A 39 5.40 22.11 12.24
C GLU A 39 5.21 22.39 10.74
N PHE A 40 5.94 21.67 9.87
CA PHE A 40 5.81 21.78 8.42
C PHE A 40 4.42 21.35 7.93
N VAL A 41 3.89 20.24 8.44
CA VAL A 41 2.57 19.73 8.08
C VAL A 41 1.47 20.71 8.48
N GLU A 42 1.54 21.28 9.68
CA GLU A 42 0.60 22.31 10.14
C GLU A 42 0.66 23.54 9.24
N TYR A 43 1.88 24.01 8.92
CA TYR A 43 2.08 25.14 8.01
C TYR A 43 1.45 24.90 6.63
N ILE A 44 1.64 23.73 6.03
CA ILE A 44 1.06 23.41 4.72
C ILE A 44 -0.48 23.35 4.79
N LEU A 45 -1.06 22.81 5.85
CA LEU A 45 -2.52 22.79 6.03
C LEU A 45 -3.10 24.19 6.19
N GLU A 46 -2.41 25.08 6.92
CA GLU A 46 -2.82 26.48 7.04
C GLU A 46 -2.79 27.19 5.68
N ARG A 47 -1.73 26.97 4.90
CA ARG A 47 -1.60 27.51 3.53
C ARG A 47 -2.69 26.97 2.61
N ALA A 48 -2.96 25.66 2.64
CA ALA A 48 -3.99 25.03 1.84
C ALA A 48 -5.39 25.57 2.18
N ARG A 49 -5.68 25.81 3.46
CA ARG A 49 -6.94 26.43 3.91
C ARG A 49 -7.13 27.84 3.38
N LYS A 50 -6.05 28.63 3.31
CA LYS A 50 -6.06 29.98 2.73
C LYS A 50 -6.27 29.96 1.21
N GLU A 51 -5.78 28.93 0.53
CA GLU A 51 -5.95 28.76 -0.92
C GLU A 51 -7.38 28.32 -1.28
N GLY A 52 -7.99 27.47 -0.46
CA GLY A 52 -9.40 27.09 -0.61
C GLY A 52 -9.71 25.69 -0.08
N GLU A 53 -11.00 25.43 0.11
CA GLU A 53 -11.49 24.19 0.73
C GLU A 53 -11.09 22.93 -0.04
N GLU A 54 -11.15 22.97 -1.38
CA GLU A 54 -10.76 21.83 -2.21
C GLU A 54 -9.27 21.48 -2.05
N VAL A 55 -8.40 22.49 -1.92
CA VAL A 55 -6.96 22.31 -1.74
C VAL A 55 -6.69 21.77 -0.33
N TYR A 56 -7.37 22.32 0.68
CA TYR A 56 -7.29 21.86 2.06
C TYR A 56 -7.65 20.38 2.22
N GLU A 57 -8.81 19.97 1.69
CA GLU A 57 -9.26 18.57 1.81
C GLU A 57 -8.33 17.60 1.08
N LYS A 58 -7.81 17.97 -0.10
CA LYS A 58 -6.79 17.16 -0.80
C LYS A 58 -5.50 17.04 0.01
N ALA A 59 -5.00 18.12 0.59
CA ALA A 59 -3.78 18.09 1.41
C ALA A 59 -3.97 17.23 2.66
N LYS A 60 -5.11 17.40 3.33
CA LYS A 60 -5.52 16.63 4.50
C LYS A 60 -5.62 15.14 4.22
N GLU A 61 -6.22 14.75 3.08
CA GLU A 61 -6.31 13.35 2.66
C GLU A 61 -4.91 12.74 2.45
N VAL A 62 -4.01 13.45 1.74
CA VAL A 62 -2.63 12.99 1.50
C VAL A 62 -1.88 12.79 2.82
N MET A 63 -1.99 13.73 3.75
CA MET A 63 -1.32 13.65 5.04
C MET A 63 -1.93 12.57 5.95
N ALA A 64 -3.25 12.40 5.94
CA ALA A 64 -3.91 11.34 6.68
C ALA A 64 -3.45 9.95 6.21
N ARG A 65 -3.31 9.75 4.89
CA ARG A 65 -2.73 8.53 4.31
C ARG A 65 -1.29 8.31 4.78
N GLY A 66 -0.47 9.36 4.77
CA GLY A 66 0.92 9.30 5.27
C GLY A 66 0.99 8.87 6.73
N ARG A 67 0.20 9.50 7.61
CA ARG A 67 0.12 9.16 9.03
C ARG A 67 -0.41 7.76 9.33
N ALA A 68 -1.18 7.18 8.41
CA ALA A 68 -1.73 5.83 8.58
C ALA A 68 -0.72 4.72 8.28
N VAL A 69 0.43 5.01 7.67
CA VAL A 69 1.44 4.00 7.33
C VAL A 69 2.01 3.40 8.62
N GLY A 70 1.89 2.08 8.75
CA GLY A 70 2.34 1.34 9.93
C GLY A 70 1.55 1.58 11.22
N SER A 71 0.37 2.21 11.15
CA SER A 71 -0.45 2.50 12.34
C SER A 71 -1.38 1.35 12.77
N LEU A 72 -1.62 0.37 11.90
CA LEU A 72 -2.46 -0.80 12.14
C LEU A 72 -1.62 -2.06 12.38
N ARG A 73 -2.24 -3.10 12.95
CA ARG A 73 -1.65 -4.45 13.05
C ARG A 73 -2.53 -5.47 12.35
N LEU A 74 -1.92 -6.43 11.67
CA LEU A 74 -2.66 -7.47 10.95
C LEU A 74 -3.54 -8.29 11.90
N ALA A 75 -3.01 -8.65 13.07
CA ALA A 75 -3.70 -9.50 14.04
C ALA A 75 -4.95 -8.85 14.69
N ASP A 76 -5.12 -7.54 14.54
CA ASP A 76 -6.26 -6.78 15.03
C ASP A 76 -7.45 -6.81 14.05
N VAL A 77 -7.25 -7.27 12.81
CA VAL A 77 -8.31 -7.39 11.79
C VAL A 77 -9.06 -8.69 12.03
N ARG A 78 -10.23 -8.60 12.69
CA ARG A 78 -11.07 -9.74 13.04
C ARG A 78 -12.54 -9.47 12.79
N GLY A 79 -13.29 -10.50 12.37
CA GLY A 79 -14.72 -10.45 12.12
C GLY A 79 -15.14 -9.42 11.07
N VAL A 80 -14.26 -9.09 10.11
CA VAL A 80 -14.57 -8.08 9.09
C VAL A 80 -15.44 -8.72 8.02
N GLU A 81 -16.66 -8.20 7.87
CA GLU A 81 -17.55 -8.59 6.77
C GLU A 81 -17.30 -7.74 5.52
N VAL A 82 -17.07 -8.41 4.39
CA VAL A 82 -17.02 -7.77 3.07
C VAL A 82 -17.91 -8.51 2.09
N ASP A 83 -18.50 -7.78 1.15
CA ASP A 83 -19.18 -8.41 0.00
C ASP A 83 -18.15 -8.66 -1.08
N VAL A 84 -18.06 -9.86 -1.63
CA VAL A 84 -17.33 -10.17 -2.87
C VAL A 84 -18.18 -11.14 -3.69
N GLY A 85 -18.34 -10.85 -4.98
CA GLY A 85 -19.14 -11.72 -5.86
C GLY A 85 -20.62 -11.81 -5.46
N GLY A 86 -21.16 -10.82 -4.73
CA GLY A 86 -22.54 -10.85 -4.24
C GLY A 86 -22.77 -11.77 -3.04
N LYS A 87 -21.69 -12.18 -2.36
CA LYS A 87 -21.71 -12.97 -1.13
C LYS A 87 -20.93 -12.24 -0.06
N LYS A 88 -21.42 -12.33 1.18
CA LYS A 88 -20.67 -11.86 2.35
C LYS A 88 -19.61 -12.88 2.73
N HIS A 89 -18.41 -12.38 3.00
CA HIS A 89 -17.28 -13.13 3.53
C HIS A 89 -16.86 -12.55 4.87
N ALA A 90 -16.65 -13.42 5.87
CA ALA A 90 -16.10 -13.03 7.16
C ALA A 90 -14.59 -13.27 7.17
N VAL A 91 -13.80 -12.25 7.52
CA VAL A 91 -12.33 -12.29 7.48
C VAL A 91 -11.74 -12.09 8.87
N ASP A 92 -10.89 -13.05 9.26
CA ASP A 92 -10.06 -13.01 10.46
C ASP A 92 -8.59 -13.17 10.08
N VAL A 93 -7.76 -12.17 10.37
CA VAL A 93 -6.35 -12.19 10.04
C VAL A 93 -5.53 -12.68 11.23
N VAL A 94 -4.72 -13.70 10.99
CA VAL A 94 -3.84 -14.28 12.00
C VAL A 94 -2.53 -13.49 12.09
N GLY A 95 -2.00 -13.05 10.94
CA GLY A 95 -0.76 -12.32 10.86
C GLY A 95 -0.12 -12.45 9.48
N GLY A 96 1.09 -11.94 9.33
CA GLY A 96 1.78 -11.98 8.04
C GLY A 96 3.09 -11.23 8.06
N GLY A 97 3.71 -11.13 6.90
CA GLY A 97 4.95 -10.41 6.72
C GLY A 97 5.28 -10.22 5.25
N ALA A 98 6.33 -9.44 5.02
CA ALA A 98 6.81 -9.12 3.69
C ALA A 98 8.31 -9.41 3.57
N ARG A 99 8.72 -9.96 2.43
CA ARG A 99 10.12 -10.26 2.11
C ARG A 99 10.46 -9.89 0.68
N PHE A 100 11.73 -9.60 0.44
CA PHE A 100 12.23 -9.39 -0.91
C PHE A 100 12.59 -10.72 -1.57
N ASP A 101 12.40 -10.77 -2.89
CA ASP A 101 12.78 -11.91 -3.72
C ASP A 101 13.38 -11.41 -5.05
N LYS A 102 14.04 -12.29 -5.79
CA LYS A 102 14.58 -11.99 -7.12
C LYS A 102 13.64 -12.51 -8.20
N GLY A 103 13.05 -11.60 -8.96
CA GLY A 103 12.25 -11.91 -10.14
C GLY A 103 13.10 -12.18 -11.37
N ARG A 104 12.42 -12.46 -12.49
CA ARG A 104 13.06 -12.65 -13.81
C ARG A 104 13.89 -11.42 -14.19
N GLY A 105 15.14 -11.64 -14.56
CA GLY A 105 16.10 -10.57 -14.91
C GLY A 105 16.70 -9.85 -13.70
N GLY A 106 16.67 -10.45 -12.51
CA GLY A 106 17.30 -9.89 -11.30
C GLY A 106 16.54 -8.74 -10.64
N LYS A 107 15.32 -8.45 -11.11
CA LYS A 107 14.48 -7.37 -10.56
C LYS A 107 13.98 -7.74 -9.16
N THR A 108 14.11 -6.83 -8.20
CA THR A 108 13.62 -7.01 -6.83
C THR A 108 12.09 -7.11 -6.83
N LEU A 109 11.57 -8.21 -6.32
CA LEU A 109 10.14 -8.43 -6.05
C LEU A 109 9.86 -8.22 -4.56
N LEU A 110 8.65 -7.79 -4.25
CA LEU A 110 8.13 -7.77 -2.89
C LEU A 110 7.09 -8.87 -2.75
N ARG A 111 7.36 -9.88 -1.92
CA ARG A 111 6.40 -10.93 -1.58
C ARG A 111 5.76 -10.62 -0.24
N ILE A 112 4.43 -10.53 -0.23
CA ILE A 112 3.62 -10.36 0.97
C ILE A 112 2.90 -11.67 1.22
N ALA A 113 3.04 -12.23 2.42
CA ALA A 113 2.34 -13.44 2.86
C ALA A 113 1.48 -13.10 4.08
N ILE A 114 0.19 -13.42 4.01
CA ILE A 114 -0.78 -13.15 5.06
C ILE A 114 -1.53 -14.44 5.37
N THR A 115 -1.49 -14.86 6.62
CA THR A 115 -2.31 -15.96 7.12
C THR A 115 -3.63 -15.39 7.61
N ALA A 116 -4.72 -15.90 7.08
CA ALA A 116 -6.07 -15.50 7.44
C ALA A 116 -7.02 -16.68 7.37
N GLU A 117 -8.11 -16.57 8.12
CA GLU A 117 -9.30 -17.39 8.00
C GLU A 117 -10.37 -16.58 7.27
N VAL A 118 -10.93 -17.15 6.20
CA VAL A 118 -12.05 -16.56 5.46
C VAL A 118 -13.14 -17.61 5.34
N ASP A 119 -14.32 -17.33 5.89
CA ASP A 119 -15.45 -18.26 6.00
C ASP A 119 -15.08 -19.63 6.61
N GLY A 120 -14.31 -19.61 7.70
CA GLY A 120 -13.85 -20.83 8.37
C GLY A 120 -12.70 -21.57 7.64
N VAL A 121 -12.20 -21.02 6.53
CA VAL A 121 -11.07 -21.62 5.78
C VAL A 121 -9.79 -20.86 6.07
N ARG A 122 -8.92 -21.45 6.89
CA ARG A 122 -7.60 -20.89 7.22
C ARG A 122 -6.56 -21.20 6.14
N ARG A 123 -5.95 -20.16 5.56
CA ARG A 123 -4.84 -20.29 4.59
C ARG A 123 -3.80 -19.18 4.73
N GLU A 124 -2.62 -19.45 4.15
CA GLU A 124 -1.64 -18.43 3.84
C GLU A 124 -1.80 -17.97 2.39
N TYR A 125 -2.12 -16.69 2.22
CA TYR A 125 -2.25 -16.02 0.94
C TYR A 125 -0.97 -15.27 0.61
N VAL A 126 -0.44 -15.50 -0.59
CA VAL A 126 0.82 -14.90 -1.04
C VAL A 126 0.57 -14.03 -2.26
N MET A 127 0.98 -12.78 -2.18
CA MET A 127 0.95 -11.80 -3.27
C MET A 127 2.38 -11.38 -3.62
N ALA A 128 2.72 -11.35 -4.90
CA ALA A 128 4.02 -10.92 -5.38
C ALA A 128 3.90 -9.62 -6.18
N PHE A 129 4.49 -8.55 -5.64
CA PHE A 129 4.56 -7.23 -6.25
C PHE A 129 5.86 -7.07 -7.04
N SER A 130 5.70 -6.49 -8.23
CA SER A 130 6.76 -6.18 -9.17
C SER A 130 6.56 -4.77 -9.73
N ARG A 131 7.60 -4.21 -10.34
CA ARG A 131 7.45 -3.03 -11.17
C ARG A 131 7.31 -3.43 -12.64
N ARG A 132 6.28 -2.93 -13.31
CA ARG A 132 5.98 -3.23 -14.72
C ARG A 132 5.66 -1.96 -15.51
N GLY A 133 5.72 -2.08 -16.84
CA GLY A 133 5.41 -0.99 -17.76
C GLY A 133 6.53 0.04 -17.89
N SER A 134 6.36 0.95 -18.84
CA SER A 134 7.21 2.15 -18.99
C SER A 134 7.00 3.15 -17.86
N ASP A 135 5.85 3.10 -17.19
CA ASP A 135 5.47 3.91 -16.04
C ASP A 135 5.96 3.32 -14.70
N ASN A 136 6.62 2.16 -14.72
CA ASN A 136 7.15 1.49 -13.51
C ASN A 136 6.06 1.31 -12.43
N ALA A 137 4.84 1.02 -12.86
CA ALA A 137 3.70 0.79 -11.98
C ALA A 137 3.97 -0.37 -11.01
N ALA A 138 3.59 -0.18 -9.75
CA ALA A 138 3.58 -1.24 -8.75
C ALA A 138 2.36 -2.16 -8.99
N VAL A 139 2.61 -3.40 -9.39
CA VAL A 139 1.57 -4.39 -9.68
C VAL A 139 1.88 -5.70 -8.97
N GLY A 140 0.90 -6.15 -8.19
CA GLY A 140 0.86 -7.40 -7.43
C GLY A 140 0.04 -8.47 -8.13
N TYR A 141 0.54 -9.70 -8.09
CA TYR A 141 -0.17 -10.87 -8.60
C TYR A 141 -0.27 -11.96 -7.54
N ALA A 142 -1.40 -12.65 -7.52
CA ALA A 142 -1.59 -13.90 -6.80
C ALA A 142 -2.41 -14.87 -7.66
N VAL A 143 -2.15 -16.16 -7.53
CA VAL A 143 -2.86 -17.21 -8.26
C VAL A 143 -3.63 -18.06 -7.25
N ALA A 144 -4.93 -18.23 -7.49
CA ALA A 144 -5.76 -19.06 -6.65
C ALA A 144 -5.38 -20.54 -6.78
N ARG A 145 -5.33 -21.26 -5.67
CA ARG A 145 -4.85 -22.64 -5.66
C ARG A 145 -5.97 -23.62 -6.04
N ALA A 146 -5.64 -24.59 -6.88
CA ALA A 146 -6.58 -25.62 -7.31
C ALA A 146 -7.00 -26.57 -6.19
N ASP A 147 -6.12 -26.79 -5.22
CA ASP A 147 -6.31 -27.69 -4.07
C ASP A 147 -7.04 -27.03 -2.89
N ALA A 148 -7.45 -25.77 -3.04
CA ALA A 148 -8.19 -25.06 -2.01
C ALA A 148 -9.59 -25.65 -1.83
N PRO A 149 -10.16 -25.64 -0.62
CA PRO A 149 -11.57 -25.98 -0.41
C PRO A 149 -12.49 -25.16 -1.33
N GLY A 150 -13.35 -25.83 -2.09
CA GLY A 150 -14.22 -25.18 -3.10
C GLY A 150 -13.52 -24.81 -4.41
N GLY A 151 -12.25 -25.19 -4.60
CA GLY A 151 -11.49 -25.00 -5.82
C GLY A 151 -10.99 -23.56 -6.05
N ARG A 152 -10.51 -23.29 -7.27
CA ARG A 152 -9.84 -22.02 -7.63
C ARG A 152 -10.74 -20.80 -7.49
N GLU A 153 -12.01 -20.92 -7.83
CA GLU A 153 -12.95 -19.80 -7.82
C GLU A 153 -13.23 -19.34 -6.39
N ALA A 154 -13.56 -20.26 -5.50
CA ALA A 154 -13.77 -19.96 -4.08
C ALA A 154 -12.48 -19.42 -3.41
N ASP A 155 -11.31 -19.91 -3.80
CA ASP A 155 -10.04 -19.39 -3.27
C ASP A 155 -9.72 -17.98 -3.79
N ALA A 156 -10.08 -17.67 -5.04
CA ALA A 156 -9.97 -16.33 -5.58
C ALA A 156 -10.92 -15.34 -4.89
N GLU A 157 -12.18 -15.75 -4.64
CA GLU A 157 -13.16 -14.96 -3.88
C GLU A 157 -12.65 -14.67 -2.45
N ARG A 158 -12.17 -15.69 -1.73
CA ARG A 158 -11.61 -15.51 -0.37
C ARG A 158 -10.40 -14.58 -0.35
N LEU A 159 -9.50 -14.70 -1.34
CA LEU A 159 -8.37 -13.77 -1.45
C LEU A 159 -8.83 -12.35 -1.77
N ALA A 160 -9.80 -12.19 -2.67
CA ALA A 160 -10.37 -10.88 -2.97
C ALA A 160 -11.02 -10.25 -1.72
N ALA A 161 -11.73 -11.05 -0.92
CA ALA A 161 -12.32 -10.63 0.35
C ALA A 161 -11.25 -10.19 1.36
N LEU A 162 -10.17 -10.97 1.52
CA LEU A 162 -9.04 -10.60 2.37
C LEU A 162 -8.42 -9.25 1.95
N VAL A 163 -8.18 -9.05 0.65
CA VAL A 163 -7.61 -7.80 0.14
C VAL A 163 -8.58 -6.64 0.36
N GLU A 164 -9.87 -6.82 0.10
CA GLU A 164 -10.89 -5.80 0.33
C GLU A 164 -11.01 -5.44 1.82
N ALA A 165 -11.00 -6.43 2.72
CA ALA A 165 -11.03 -6.21 4.17
C ALA A 165 -9.80 -5.42 4.65
N LEU A 166 -8.61 -5.75 4.14
CA LEU A 166 -7.37 -5.10 4.55
C LEU A 166 -7.21 -3.69 3.97
N THR A 167 -7.72 -3.46 2.76
CA THR A 167 -7.39 -2.25 1.98
C THR A 167 -8.58 -1.31 1.75
N GLY A 168 -9.81 -1.81 1.90
CA GLY A 168 -11.03 -1.14 1.47
C GLY A 168 -11.19 -1.08 -0.05
N LYS A 169 -10.38 -1.83 -0.81
CA LYS A 169 -10.36 -1.85 -2.27
C LYS A 169 -10.40 -3.29 -2.78
N ARG A 170 -11.38 -3.58 -3.64
CA ARG A 170 -11.52 -4.90 -4.26
C ARG A 170 -10.48 -5.08 -5.37
N PRO A 171 -9.68 -6.16 -5.34
CA PRO A 171 -8.73 -6.44 -6.42
C PRO A 171 -9.45 -6.93 -7.68
N ARG A 172 -8.75 -6.90 -8.81
CA ARG A 172 -9.27 -7.48 -10.06
C ARG A 172 -9.04 -8.98 -10.07
N VAL A 173 -10.05 -9.74 -10.48
CA VAL A 173 -9.96 -11.20 -10.63
C VAL A 173 -10.15 -11.57 -12.09
N HIS A 174 -9.19 -12.31 -12.65
CA HIS A 174 -9.20 -12.73 -14.05
C HIS A 174 -9.16 -14.25 -14.15
N ARG A 175 -10.08 -14.81 -14.93
CA ARG A 175 -10.04 -16.21 -15.35
C ARG A 175 -9.22 -16.36 -16.62
N MET A 176 -8.13 -17.10 -16.54
CA MET A 176 -7.25 -17.40 -17.66
C MET A 176 -7.79 -18.56 -18.50
N LYS A 177 -7.32 -18.68 -19.75
CA LYS A 177 -7.73 -19.75 -20.68
C LYS A 177 -7.45 -21.16 -20.16
N ASN A 178 -6.38 -21.32 -19.36
CA ASN A 178 -6.00 -22.57 -18.71
C ASN A 178 -6.80 -22.86 -17.42
N GLY A 179 -7.80 -22.04 -17.10
CA GLY A 179 -8.62 -22.18 -15.90
C GLY A 179 -7.98 -21.65 -14.62
N GLU A 180 -6.80 -21.02 -14.68
CA GLU A 180 -6.23 -20.32 -13.53
C GLU A 180 -7.03 -19.05 -13.22
N MET A 181 -7.18 -18.77 -11.92
CA MET A 181 -7.76 -17.51 -11.44
C MET A 181 -6.62 -16.65 -10.92
N VAL A 182 -6.42 -15.49 -11.54
CA VAL A 182 -5.34 -14.56 -11.21
C VAL A 182 -5.93 -13.30 -10.59
N ILE A 183 -5.48 -12.99 -9.39
CA ILE A 183 -5.83 -11.79 -8.64
C ILE A 183 -4.75 -10.75 -8.92
N VAL A 184 -5.18 -9.53 -9.27
CA VAL A 184 -4.30 -8.41 -9.60
C VAL A 184 -4.54 -7.25 -8.64
N CYS A 185 -3.48 -6.86 -7.95
CA CYS A 185 -3.45 -5.76 -6.98
C CYS A 185 -2.63 -4.60 -7.54
N GLY A 186 -3.21 -3.41 -7.62
CA GLY A 186 -2.50 -2.18 -8.01
C GLY A 186 -1.84 -1.43 -6.85
N ARG A 187 -1.38 -0.20 -7.14
CA ARG A 187 -0.77 0.72 -6.17
C ARG A 187 -1.65 1.00 -4.96
N GLU A 188 -2.95 1.22 -5.16
CA GLU A 188 -3.90 1.49 -4.07
C GLU A 188 -4.00 0.35 -3.04
N HIS A 189 -3.86 -0.90 -3.50
CA HIS A 189 -3.87 -2.07 -2.63
C HIS A 189 -2.58 -2.13 -1.82
N LEU A 190 -1.44 -1.83 -2.46
CA LEU A 190 -0.14 -1.79 -1.80
C LEU A 190 -0.09 -0.67 -0.74
N ASP A 191 -0.67 0.49 -1.03
CA ASP A 191 -0.78 1.61 -0.08
C ASP A 191 -1.72 1.26 1.08
N GLY A 192 -2.82 0.54 0.78
CA GLY A 192 -3.71 0.00 1.79
C GLY A 192 -2.99 -0.97 2.74
N LEU A 193 -2.15 -1.86 2.20
CA LEU A 193 -1.34 -2.82 2.97
C LEU A 193 -0.22 -2.14 3.76
N ALA A 194 0.31 -1.01 3.29
CA ALA A 194 1.35 -0.26 4.01
C ALA A 194 0.86 0.33 5.34
N ARG A 195 -0.45 0.35 5.60
CA ARG A 195 -1.00 0.73 6.91
C ARG A 195 -0.66 -0.25 8.03
N TYR A 196 -0.33 -1.49 7.69
CA TYR A 196 -0.01 -2.52 8.68
C TYR A 196 1.48 -2.50 9.03
N ALA A 197 1.80 -2.41 10.32
CA ALA A 197 3.16 -2.30 10.85
C ALA A 197 4.06 -3.46 10.38
N GLU A 198 3.51 -4.67 10.26
CA GLU A 198 4.23 -5.87 9.83
C GLU A 198 4.69 -5.81 8.35
N LEU A 199 4.09 -4.92 7.57
CA LEU A 199 4.32 -4.79 6.12
C LEU A 199 4.96 -3.45 5.73
N ALA A 200 4.70 -2.39 6.50
CA ALA A 200 5.03 -1.00 6.18
C ALA A 200 6.49 -0.81 5.77
N ASP A 201 7.43 -1.27 6.60
CA ASP A 201 8.87 -1.09 6.38
C ASP A 201 9.37 -1.79 5.11
N ALA A 202 8.89 -3.00 4.85
CA ALA A 202 9.26 -3.74 3.65
C ALA A 202 8.67 -3.09 2.39
N ILE A 203 7.43 -2.62 2.46
CA ILE A 203 6.77 -1.91 1.35
C ILE A 203 7.52 -0.61 1.06
N ALA A 204 7.80 0.22 2.07
CA ALA A 204 8.49 1.49 1.93
C ALA A 204 9.87 1.32 1.27
N ARG A 205 10.70 0.42 1.82
CA ARG A 205 12.03 0.12 1.26
C ARG A 205 11.96 -0.37 -0.18
N TRP A 206 11.02 -1.27 -0.49
CA TRP A 206 10.88 -1.77 -1.85
C TRP A 206 10.50 -0.65 -2.83
N LEU A 207 9.62 0.27 -2.43
CA LEU A 207 9.21 1.39 -3.27
C LEU A 207 10.36 2.36 -3.54
N GLU A 208 11.17 2.63 -2.52
CA GLU A 208 12.36 3.48 -2.60
C GLU A 208 13.44 2.87 -3.50
N GLU A 209 13.83 1.61 -3.26
CA GLU A 209 14.87 0.91 -4.05
C GLU A 209 14.49 0.75 -5.52
N THR A 210 13.21 0.49 -5.79
CA THR A 210 12.72 0.29 -7.16
C THR A 210 12.33 1.59 -7.86
N GLY A 211 12.24 2.71 -7.13
CA GLY A 211 12.08 4.06 -7.68
C GLY A 211 13.42 4.66 -8.14
N ARG A 212 14.46 4.56 -7.30
CA ARG A 212 15.80 5.17 -7.56
C ARG A 212 16.56 4.61 -8.76
N ARG A 213 16.24 3.40 -9.23
CA ARG A 213 16.89 2.82 -10.43
C ARG A 213 16.51 3.53 -11.74
N GLN A 214 15.76 4.62 -11.69
CA GLN A 214 15.39 5.44 -12.85
C GLN A 214 16.33 6.64 -13.11
N ASP A 215 17.19 7.04 -12.18
CA ASP A 215 18.07 8.20 -12.37
C ASP A 215 19.42 7.86 -13.05
N ALA A 216 19.56 6.65 -13.61
CA ALA A 216 20.79 6.16 -14.25
C ALA A 216 20.55 5.67 -15.69
N GLY A 217 19.62 6.31 -16.41
CA GLY A 217 19.29 6.02 -17.82
C GLY A 217 19.25 7.26 -18.67
#